data_AF-D0R1R4-F1
#
_entry.id   AF-D0R1R4-F1
#
_cell.length_a   1.000
_cell.length_b   1.000
_cell.length_c   1.000
_cell.angle_alpha   90.00
_cell.angle_beta   90.00
_cell.angle_gamma   90.00
#
_symmetry.space_group_name_H-M   'P 1'
#
loop_
_entity.id
_entity.type
_entity.pdbx_description
1 polymer ?
#
loop_
_entity_poly.entity_id
_entity_poly.type
_entity_poly.pdbx_seq_one_letter_code
_entity_poly.pdbx_strand_id
1 'polypeptide(L)'
;MFVPFLVVAIIFAFTSLKNTTKITRPKIDYLSIIESAVGFASLVASVSLASDLGLTSIPVIGLFVLAIIVLALYVHRQLMLENPILNLKIFSIPQFRTGALLVMIDFGIILSAMYLLPQFIQNGLSIAVALTGIIMLPGGIINALTSALAGRIYDSQGAKRPTILGFIIALIVP
;
A
#
# COMPACT_ATOMS: atom_id res chain seq x y z
N MET A 1 -17.91 -15.32 -3.15
CA MET A 1 -18.73 -14.52 -2.20
C MET A 1 -18.69 -13.01 -2.46
N PHE A 2 -17.57 -12.44 -2.95
CA PHE A 2 -17.44 -10.99 -3.23
C PHE A 2 -18.07 -10.50 -4.54
N VAL A 3 -18.42 -11.41 -5.46
CA VAL A 3 -18.93 -11.08 -6.82
C VAL A 3 -20.15 -10.16 -6.80
N PRO A 4 -21.19 -10.37 -5.96
CA PRO A 4 -22.36 -9.49 -5.94
C PRO A 4 -22.02 -8.07 -5.45
N PHE A 5 -21.13 -7.97 -4.46
CA PHE A 5 -20.69 -6.69 -3.88
C PHE A 5 -19.90 -5.86 -4.91
N LEU A 6 -19.06 -6.53 -5.69
CA LEU A 6 -18.29 -5.93 -6.78
C LEU A 6 -19.18 -5.34 -7.87
N VAL A 7 -20.25 -6.04 -8.24
CA VAL A 7 -21.21 -5.57 -9.25
C VAL A 7 -21.94 -4.30 -8.77
N VAL A 8 -22.39 -4.27 -7.52
CA VAL A 8 -23.06 -3.08 -6.95
C VAL A 8 -22.12 -1.87 -6.88
N ALA A 9 -20.88 -2.10 -6.44
CA ALA A 9 -19.86 -1.04 -6.39
C ALA A 9 -19.54 -0.47 -7.78
N ILE A 10 -19.45 -1.33 -8.80
CA ILE A 10 -19.23 -0.89 -10.20
C ILE A 10 -20.40 -0.04 -10.70
N ILE A 11 -21.65 -0.46 -10.46
CA ILE A 11 -22.84 0.30 -10.85
C ILE A 11 -22.80 1.69 -10.20
N PHE A 12 -22.50 1.76 -8.90
CA PHE A 12 -22.40 3.02 -8.16
C PHE A 12 -21.27 3.91 -8.66
N ALA A 13 -20.11 3.33 -8.99
CA ALA A 13 -18.99 4.05 -9.57
C ALA A 13 -19.37 4.68 -10.92
N PHE A 14 -20.08 3.94 -11.80
CA PHE A 14 -20.54 4.48 -13.08
C PHE A 14 -21.60 5.59 -12.92
N THR A 15 -22.46 5.53 -11.90
CA THR A 15 -23.50 6.55 -11.69
C THR A 15 -23.02 7.79 -10.94
N SER A 16 -22.06 7.66 -10.01
CA SER A 16 -21.61 8.77 -9.15
C SER A 16 -20.30 9.41 -9.58
N LEU A 17 -19.46 8.72 -10.38
CA LEU A 17 -18.17 9.27 -10.81
C LEU A 17 -18.38 10.23 -11.99
N LYS A 18 -18.73 11.47 -11.66
CA LYS A 18 -18.80 12.56 -12.64
C LYS A 18 -17.37 12.88 -13.10
N ASN A 19 -17.05 12.51 -14.33
CA ASN A 19 -15.73 12.65 -14.93
C ASN A 19 -15.40 14.15 -15.13
N THR A 20 -14.82 14.79 -14.11
CA THR A 20 -14.51 16.24 -14.08
C THR A 20 -13.07 16.56 -14.47
N THR A 21 -12.26 15.57 -14.85
CA THR A 21 -10.86 15.79 -15.25
C THR A 21 -10.77 16.00 -16.77
N LYS A 22 -10.34 17.20 -17.19
CA LYS A 22 -9.96 17.45 -18.59
C LYS A 22 -8.87 16.44 -18.98
N ILE A 23 -9.17 15.63 -20.00
CA ILE A 23 -8.22 14.70 -20.62
C ILE A 23 -7.07 15.52 -21.21
N THR A 24 -6.03 15.73 -20.41
CA THR A 24 -4.73 16.15 -20.92
C THR A 24 -4.14 14.89 -21.52
N ARG A 25 -3.68 14.96 -22.77
CA ARG A 25 -2.90 13.91 -23.43
C ARG A 25 -1.42 14.26 -23.21
N PRO A 26 -0.82 14.03 -22.02
CA PRO A 26 0.63 14.09 -21.94
C PRO A 26 1.17 13.00 -22.88
N LYS A 27 2.29 13.26 -23.55
CA LYS A 27 2.99 12.23 -24.32
C LYS A 27 3.42 11.16 -23.34
N ILE A 28 2.62 10.10 -23.21
CA ILE A 28 2.90 8.99 -22.31
C ILE A 28 4.14 8.28 -22.85
N ASP A 29 5.22 8.32 -22.08
CA ASP A 29 6.42 7.58 -22.38
C ASP A 29 6.18 6.10 -22.07
N TYR A 30 5.80 5.33 -23.09
CA TYR A 30 5.56 3.89 -22.99
C TYR A 30 6.76 3.14 -22.43
N LEU A 31 7.97 3.63 -22.67
CA LEU A 31 9.19 2.97 -22.21
C LEU A 31 9.35 3.17 -20.70
N SER A 32 8.93 4.31 -20.13
CA SER A 32 8.86 4.50 -18.68
C SER A 32 7.81 3.60 -18.01
N ILE A 33 6.70 3.31 -18.68
CA ILE A 33 5.71 2.34 -18.17
C ILE A 33 6.34 0.95 -18.09
N ILE A 34 7.02 0.52 -19.15
CA ILE A 34 7.68 -0.79 -19.18
C ILE A 34 8.79 -0.86 -18.12
N GLU A 35 9.64 0.16 -18.00
CA GLU A 35 10.69 0.23 -17.00
C GLU A 35 10.12 0.15 -15.57
N SER A 36 9.04 0.87 -15.28
CA SER A 36 8.39 0.78 -13.96
C SER A 36 7.80 -0.61 -13.70
N ALA A 37 7.08 -1.17 -14.66
CA ALA A 37 6.45 -2.48 -14.53
C ALA A 37 7.49 -3.56 -14.31
N VAL A 38 8.56 -3.56 -15.11
CA VAL A 38 9.66 -4.53 -15.01
C VAL A 38 10.44 -4.33 -13.71
N GLY A 39 10.76 -3.09 -13.34
CA GLY A 39 11.52 -2.81 -12.12
C GLY A 39 10.76 -3.19 -10.86
N PHE A 40 9.47 -2.81 -10.74
CA PHE A 40 8.64 -3.20 -9.61
C PHE A 40 8.34 -4.71 -9.59
N ALA A 41 8.05 -5.33 -10.74
CA ALA A 41 7.81 -6.77 -10.80
C ALA A 41 9.06 -7.56 -10.37
N SER A 42 10.25 -7.13 -10.82
CA SER A 42 11.52 -7.77 -10.44
C SER A 42 11.81 -7.61 -8.95
N LEU A 43 11.51 -6.43 -8.38
CA LEU A 43 11.67 -6.18 -6.95
C LEU A 43 10.74 -7.07 -6.12
N VAL A 44 9.46 -7.11 -6.46
CA VAL A 44 8.46 -7.96 -5.78
C VAL A 44 8.83 -9.44 -5.92
N ALA A 45 9.23 -9.89 -7.12
CA ALA A 45 9.65 -11.26 -7.35
C ALA A 45 10.91 -11.63 -6.55
N SER A 46 11.88 -10.73 -6.44
CA SER A 46 13.09 -10.96 -5.64
C SER A 46 12.77 -11.16 -4.16
N VAL A 47 11.89 -10.34 -3.57
CA VAL A 47 11.47 -10.45 -2.17
C VAL A 47 10.63 -11.70 -1.94
N SER A 48 9.75 -12.03 -2.90
CA SER A 48 8.96 -13.26 -2.85
C SER A 48 9.87 -14.50 -2.86
N LEU A 49 10.82 -14.59 -3.80
CA LEU A 49 11.78 -15.71 -3.85
C LEU A 49 12.73 -15.72 -2.65
N ALA A 50 13.06 -14.56 -2.08
CA ALA A 50 13.89 -14.49 -0.88
C ALA A 50 13.23 -15.20 0.32
N SER A 51 11.90 -15.19 0.39
CA SER A 51 11.15 -15.90 1.43
C SER A 51 11.25 -17.42 1.29
N ASP A 52 11.36 -17.95 0.05
CA ASP A 52 11.40 -19.40 -0.21
C ASP A 52 12.83 -19.97 -0.30
N LEU A 53 13.72 -19.29 -1.03
CA LEU A 53 15.07 -19.76 -1.39
C LEU A 53 16.17 -19.10 -0.53
N GLY A 54 15.81 -18.14 0.32
CA GLY A 54 16.76 -17.36 1.12
C GLY A 54 17.41 -16.21 0.36
N LEU A 55 17.83 -15.18 1.12
CA LEU A 55 18.38 -13.92 0.60
C LEU A 55 19.69 -14.07 -0.19
N THR A 56 20.45 -15.14 0.06
CA THR A 56 21.78 -15.38 -0.54
C THR A 56 21.75 -16.19 -1.84
N SER A 57 20.56 -16.62 -2.27
CA SER A 57 20.41 -17.39 -3.50
C SER A 57 20.75 -16.56 -4.74
N ILE A 58 21.56 -17.12 -5.64
CA ILE A 58 21.92 -16.50 -6.93
C ILE A 58 20.72 -15.89 -7.69
N PRO A 59 19.57 -16.58 -7.84
CA PRO A 59 18.41 -15.99 -8.53
C PRO A 59 17.83 -14.78 -7.80
N VAL A 60 17.84 -14.76 -6.47
CA VAL A 60 17.34 -13.64 -5.65
C VAL A 60 18.23 -12.42 -5.84
N ILE A 61 19.54 -12.60 -5.73
CA ILE A 61 20.52 -11.51 -5.92
C ILE A 61 20.45 -10.97 -7.35
N GLY A 62 20.34 -11.85 -8.36
CA GLY A 62 20.21 -11.44 -9.76
C GLY A 62 18.97 -10.58 -10.02
N LEU A 63 17.80 -11.01 -9.53
CA LEU A 63 16.56 -10.24 -9.64
C LEU A 63 16.62 -8.93 -8.85
N PHE A 64 17.26 -8.93 -7.68
CA PHE A 64 17.40 -7.73 -6.85
C PHE A 64 18.31 -6.67 -7.50
N VAL A 65 19.46 -7.09 -8.04
CA VAL A 65 20.36 -6.21 -8.79
C VAL A 65 19.68 -5.68 -10.05
N LEU A 66 18.97 -6.53 -10.80
CA LEU A 66 18.21 -6.11 -11.98
C LEU A 66 17.12 -5.09 -11.62
N ALA A 67 16.39 -5.33 -10.52
CA ALA A 67 15.39 -4.39 -10.02
C ALA A 67 16.01 -3.02 -9.70
N ILE A 68 17.15 -2.98 -9.00
CA ILE A 68 17.86 -1.74 -8.66
C ILE A 68 18.27 -0.98 -9.93
N ILE A 69 18.87 -1.67 -10.91
CA ILE A 69 19.34 -1.03 -12.15
C ILE A 69 18.16 -0.44 -12.93
N VAL A 70 17.09 -1.20 -13.11
CA VAL A 70 15.90 -0.76 -13.87
C VAL A 70 15.19 0.39 -13.15
N LEU A 71 15.05 0.33 -11.82
CA LEU A 71 14.47 1.44 -11.05
C LEU A 71 15.33 2.70 -11.10
N ALA A 72 16.65 2.57 -11.03
CA ALA A 72 17.56 3.71 -11.11
C ALA A 72 17.46 4.40 -12.48
N LEU A 73 17.41 3.64 -13.57
CA LEU A 73 17.18 4.15 -14.92
C LEU A 73 15.81 4.84 -15.03
N TYR A 74 14.76 4.20 -14.50
CA TYR A 74 13.41 4.77 -14.44
C TYR A 74 13.40 6.11 -13.70
N VAL A 75 13.99 6.19 -12.50
CA VAL A 75 14.06 7.42 -11.69
C VAL A 75 14.83 8.52 -12.41
N HIS A 76 15.99 8.20 -12.98
CA HIS A 76 16.81 9.17 -13.72
C HIS A 76 16.02 9.77 -14.89
N ARG A 77 15.34 8.91 -15.64
CA ARG A 77 14.52 9.31 -16.78
C ARG A 77 13.29 10.10 -16.39
N GLN A 78 12.63 9.72 -15.30
CA GLN A 78 11.50 10.44 -14.73
C GLN A 78 11.87 11.88 -14.35
N LEU A 79 13.09 12.10 -13.88
CA LEU A 79 13.59 13.42 -13.48
C LEU A 79 13.94 14.32 -14.68
N MET A 80 14.32 13.72 -15.82
CA MET A 80 14.67 14.44 -17.06
C MET A 80 13.46 14.75 -17.96
N LEU A 81 12.36 14.01 -17.85
CA LEU A 81 11.15 14.22 -18.67
C LEU A 81 10.43 15.54 -18.32
N GLU A 82 10.00 16.30 -19.34
CA GLU A 82 9.23 17.55 -19.16
C GLU A 82 7.83 17.29 -18.58
N ASN A 83 7.20 16.15 -18.92
CA ASN A 83 5.89 15.73 -18.42
C ASN A 83 6.00 14.36 -17.74
N PRO A 84 6.55 14.30 -16.51
CA PRO A 84 6.73 13.04 -15.81
C PRO A 84 5.39 12.44 -15.38
N ILE A 85 5.21 11.14 -15.62
CA ILE A 85 4.02 10.39 -15.19
C ILE A 85 3.92 10.37 -13.65
N LEU A 86 5.08 10.31 -13.00
CA LEU A 86 5.26 10.40 -11.55
C LEU A 86 6.17 11.58 -11.25
N ASN A 87 5.63 12.67 -10.71
CA ASN A 87 6.43 13.83 -10.40
C ASN A 87 7.24 13.61 -9.10
N LEU A 88 8.44 13.05 -9.26
CA LEU A 88 9.34 12.76 -8.13
C LEU A 88 9.82 14.02 -7.39
N LYS A 89 9.67 15.21 -7.99
CA LYS A 89 10.03 16.49 -7.33
C LYS A 89 9.17 16.77 -6.09
N ILE A 90 7.97 16.18 -6.00
CA ILE A 90 7.07 16.34 -4.85
C ILE A 90 7.68 15.70 -3.58
N PHE A 91 8.52 14.67 -3.72
CA PHE A 91 9.27 14.09 -2.59
C PHE A 91 10.32 15.05 -2.00
N SER A 92 10.67 16.12 -2.70
CA SER A 92 11.50 17.20 -2.14
C SER A 92 10.75 18.03 -1.08
N ILE A 93 9.41 17.97 -1.05
CA ILE A 93 8.61 18.67 -0.06
C ILE A 93 8.62 17.85 1.23
N PRO A 94 9.16 18.38 2.36
CA PRO A 94 9.34 17.61 3.58
C PRO A 94 8.02 17.07 4.15
N GLN A 95 6.91 17.81 3.99
CA GLN A 95 5.58 17.40 4.43
C GLN A 95 5.03 16.20 3.62
N PHE A 96 5.30 16.16 2.32
CA PHE A 96 4.91 15.03 1.48
C PHE A 96 5.78 13.80 1.77
N ARG A 97 7.09 14.00 1.96
CA ARG A 97 8.01 12.92 2.30
C ARG A 97 7.65 12.27 3.63
N THR A 98 7.38 13.05 4.67
CA THR A 98 6.96 12.48 5.96
C THR A 98 5.60 11.81 5.87
N GLY A 99 4.63 12.42 5.18
CA GLY A 99 3.32 11.80 4.95
C GLY A 99 3.40 10.46 4.21
N ALA A 100 4.19 10.40 3.13
CA ALA A 100 4.41 9.18 2.37
C ALA A 100 5.12 8.10 3.20
N LEU A 101 6.16 8.45 3.95
CA LEU A 101 6.87 7.51 4.82
C LEU A 101 5.94 6.94 5.90
N LEU A 102 5.14 7.79 6.53
CA LEU A 102 4.14 7.39 7.51
C LEU A 102 3.17 6.38 6.89
N VAL A 103 2.58 6.69 5.74
CA VAL A 103 1.66 5.76 5.05
C VAL A 103 2.34 4.42 4.72
N MET A 104 3.60 4.43 4.28
CA MET A 104 4.34 3.19 4.01
C MET A 104 4.55 2.35 5.27
N ILE A 105 4.91 2.97 6.40
CA ILE A 105 5.06 2.28 7.69
C ILE A 105 3.71 1.73 8.16
N ASP A 106 2.64 2.52 8.07
CA ASP A 106 1.29 2.12 8.47
C ASP A 106 0.80 0.90 7.66
N PHE A 107 0.99 0.90 6.35
CA PHE A 107 0.72 -0.27 5.50
C PHE A 107 1.53 -1.50 5.93
N GLY A 108 2.80 -1.30 6.30
CA GLY A 108 3.65 -2.38 6.82
C GLY A 108 3.13 -2.96 8.13
N ILE A 109 2.69 -2.12 9.07
CA ILE A 109 2.09 -2.54 10.35
C ILE A 109 0.79 -3.29 10.09
N ILE A 110 -0.11 -2.74 9.27
CA ILE A 110 -1.41 -3.36 8.95
C ILE A 110 -1.20 -4.75 8.34
N LEU A 111 -0.32 -4.89 7.34
CA LEU A 111 -0.03 -6.18 6.73
C LEU A 111 0.55 -7.15 7.75
N SER A 112 1.51 -6.69 8.57
CA SER A 112 2.13 -7.53 9.59
C SER A 112 1.11 -8.02 10.61
N ALA A 113 0.31 -7.13 11.19
CA ALA A 113 -0.73 -7.47 12.16
C ALA A 113 -1.82 -8.38 11.56
N MET A 114 -2.19 -8.14 10.29
CA MET A 114 -3.18 -8.93 9.57
C MET A 114 -2.75 -10.39 9.39
N TYR A 115 -1.45 -10.67 9.26
CA TYR A 115 -0.94 -12.04 9.13
C TYR A 115 -0.48 -12.64 10.47
N LEU A 116 0.27 -11.89 11.28
CA LEU A 116 0.85 -12.40 12.53
C LEU A 116 -0.20 -12.75 13.57
N LEU A 117 -1.22 -11.90 13.76
CA LEU A 117 -2.23 -12.12 14.80
C LEU A 117 -3.03 -13.43 14.57
N PRO A 118 -3.62 -13.67 13.39
CA PRO A 118 -4.29 -14.94 13.14
C PRO A 118 -3.31 -16.12 13.14
N GLN A 119 -2.07 -15.94 12.65
CA GLN A 119 -1.07 -17.00 12.65
C GLN A 119 -0.68 -17.41 14.07
N PHE A 120 -0.54 -16.46 14.98
CA PHE A 120 -0.22 -16.68 16.40
C PHE A 120 -1.37 -17.38 17.14
N ILE A 121 -2.61 -16.96 16.92
CA ILE A 121 -3.79 -17.59 17.56
C ILE A 121 -3.97 -19.03 17.03
N GLN A 122 -3.80 -19.25 15.73
CA GLN A 122 -3.99 -20.57 15.12
C GLN A 122 -2.85 -21.53 15.40
N ASN A 123 -1.59 -21.11 15.21
CA ASN A 123 -0.43 -22.01 15.32
C ASN A 123 0.23 -21.94 16.70
N GLY A 124 0.25 -20.76 17.33
CA GLY A 124 0.84 -20.57 18.66
C GLY A 124 -0.06 -21.09 19.77
N LEU A 125 -1.34 -20.70 19.76
CA LEU A 125 -2.33 -21.17 20.76
C LEU A 125 -3.06 -22.46 20.34
N SER A 126 -2.80 -22.99 19.13
CA SER A 126 -3.46 -24.19 18.59
C SER A 126 -4.99 -24.09 18.57
N ILE A 127 -5.53 -22.88 18.44
CA ILE A 127 -6.98 -22.64 18.41
C ILE A 127 -7.52 -22.88 17.01
N ALA A 128 -8.67 -23.56 16.91
CA ALA A 128 -9.34 -23.80 15.65
C ALA A 128 -9.61 -22.49 14.88
N VAL A 129 -9.49 -22.54 13.56
CA VAL A 129 -9.70 -21.39 12.65
C VAL A 129 -11.05 -20.71 12.89
N ALA A 130 -12.10 -21.50 13.15
CA ALA A 130 -13.44 -20.99 13.43
C ALA A 130 -13.51 -20.11 14.69
N LEU A 131 -12.81 -20.50 15.77
CA LEU A 131 -12.74 -19.68 16.99
C LEU A 131 -11.86 -18.45 16.78
N THR A 132 -10.78 -18.55 16.02
CA THR A 132 -9.91 -17.42 15.69
C THR A 132 -10.70 -16.30 15.01
N GLY A 133 -11.59 -16.64 14.07
CA GLY A 133 -12.48 -15.67 13.43
C GLY A 133 -13.42 -14.97 14.41
N ILE A 134 -13.95 -15.70 15.40
CA ILE A 134 -14.81 -15.12 16.45
C ILE A 134 -14.03 -14.20 17.39
N ILE A 135 -12.77 -14.55 17.72
CA ILE A 135 -11.88 -13.72 18.56
C ILE A 135 -11.46 -12.44 17.83
N MET A 136 -11.26 -12.50 16.52
CA MET A 136 -10.87 -11.33 15.71
C MET A 136 -12.05 -10.42 15.34
N LEU A 137 -13.27 -10.94 15.33
CA LEU A 137 -14.52 -10.20 15.05
C LEU A 137 -14.66 -8.89 15.85
N PRO A 138 -14.53 -8.87 17.20
CA PRO A 138 -14.60 -7.63 17.97
C PRO A 138 -13.50 -6.63 17.59
N GLY A 139 -12.29 -7.09 17.23
CA GLY A 139 -11.22 -6.22 16.72
C GLY A 139 -11.61 -5.53 15.41
N GLY A 140 -12.25 -6.26 14.49
CA GLY A 140 -12.80 -5.70 13.26
C GLY A 140 -13.90 -4.66 13.50
N ILE A 141 -14.77 -4.87 14.49
CA ILE A 141 -15.82 -3.91 14.86
C ILE A 141 -15.21 -2.61 15.41
N ILE A 142 -14.21 -2.71 16.29
CA ILE A 142 -13.48 -1.55 16.81
C ILE A 142 -12.79 -0.79 15.68
N ASN A 143 -12.16 -1.51 14.73
CA ASN A 143 -11.53 -0.89 13.57
C ASN A 143 -12.54 -0.17 12.68
N ALA A 144 -13.73 -0.75 12.45
CA ALA A 144 -14.80 -0.14 11.67
C ALA A 144 -15.36 1.13 12.33
N LEU A 145 -15.59 1.09 13.64
CA LEU A 145 -16.00 2.27 14.43
C LEU A 145 -14.94 3.37 14.38
N THR A 146 -13.67 3.00 14.63
CA THR A 146 -12.54 3.93 14.59
C THR A 146 -12.38 4.56 13.21
N SER A 147 -12.52 3.78 12.14
CA SER A 147 -12.46 4.29 10.76
C SER A 147 -13.60 5.27 10.45
N ALA A 148 -14.82 4.98 10.91
CA ALA A 148 -15.96 5.89 10.73
C ALA A 148 -15.80 7.21 11.52
N LEU A 149 -15.29 7.11 12.75
CA LEU A 149 -14.95 8.27 13.59
C LEU A 149 -13.81 9.09 12.98
N ALA A 150 -12.75 8.42 12.50
CA ALA A 150 -11.61 9.07 11.86
C ALA A 150 -12.01 9.80 10.58
N GLY A 151 -12.90 9.24 9.75
CA GLY A 151 -13.46 9.91 8.58
C GLY A 151 -14.21 11.21 8.94
N ARG A 152 -15.06 11.16 9.98
CA ARG A 152 -15.78 12.36 10.47
C ARG A 152 -14.84 13.43 11.06
N ILE A 153 -13.77 13.01 11.74
CA ILE A 153 -12.76 13.93 12.29
C ILE A 153 -11.91 14.54 11.16
N TYR A 154 -11.58 13.76 10.14
CA TYR A 154 -10.85 14.22 8.96
C TYR A 154 -11.63 15.32 8.22
N ASP A 155 -12.93 15.11 8.00
CA ASP A 155 -13.80 16.07 7.31
C ASP A 155 -14.03 17.36 8.11
N SER A 156 -13.95 17.31 9.45
CA SER A 156 -14.23 18.48 10.31
C SER A 156 -12.99 19.26 10.75
N GLN A 157 -11.82 18.62 10.92
CA GLN A 157 -10.63 19.24 11.53
C GLN A 157 -9.36 19.14 10.66
N GLY A 158 -9.44 18.52 9.48
CA GLY A 158 -8.31 18.32 8.58
C GLY A 158 -7.35 17.21 9.04
N ALA A 159 -6.56 16.69 8.08
CA ALA A 159 -5.74 15.48 8.21
C ALA A 159 -4.76 15.43 9.40
N LYS A 160 -4.30 16.57 9.90
CA LYS A 160 -3.15 16.64 10.82
C LYS A 160 -3.39 15.97 12.18
N ARG A 161 -4.55 16.18 12.79
CA ARG A 161 -4.90 15.63 14.12
C ARG A 161 -5.19 14.12 14.09
N PRO A 162 -6.01 13.58 13.15
CA PRO A 162 -6.28 12.15 13.09
C PRO A 162 -5.03 11.33 12.73
N THR A 163 -4.13 11.82 11.87
CA THR A 163 -2.88 11.10 11.57
C THR A 163 -1.99 10.96 12.81
N ILE A 164 -1.83 12.01 13.62
CA ILE A 164 -1.01 11.94 14.86
C ILE A 164 -1.62 10.97 15.87
N LEU A 165 -2.95 11.02 16.07
CA LEU A 165 -3.65 10.11 16.99
C LEU A 165 -3.56 8.66 16.51
N GLY A 166 -3.70 8.40 15.20
CA GLY A 166 -3.57 7.07 14.62
C GLY A 166 -2.19 6.46 14.86
N PHE A 167 -1.12 7.24 14.64
CA PHE A 167 0.25 6.77 14.90
C PHE A 167 0.55 6.53 16.38
N ILE A 168 0.00 7.34 17.29
CA ILE A 168 0.16 7.12 18.73
C ILE A 168 -0.53 5.82 19.16
N ILE A 169 -1.74 5.56 18.64
CA ILE A 169 -2.46 4.32 18.93
C ILE A 169 -1.72 3.11 18.35
N ALA A 170 -1.24 3.19 17.11
CA ALA A 170 -0.46 2.14 16.47
C ALA A 170 0.87 1.84 17.20
N LEU A 171 1.44 2.81 17.90
CA LEU A 171 2.63 2.58 18.74
C LEU A 171 2.29 1.85 20.05
N ILE A 172 1.07 2.03 20.57
CA ILE A 172 0.63 1.46 21.86
C ILE A 172 0.00 0.09 21.68
N VAL A 173 -0.63 -0.18 20.54
CA VAL A 173 -1.29 -1.45 20.22
C VAL A 173 -0.34 -2.28 19.34
N PRO A 174 0.36 -3.29 19.89
CA PRO A 174 1.24 -4.17 19.12
C PRO A 174 0.48 -5.11 18.18
#